data_AF-A0A8J8F0D8-F1
#
_entry.id   AF-A0A8J8F0D8-F1
#
_cell.length_a   1.000
_cell.length_b   1.000
_cell.length_c   1.000
_cell.angle_alpha   90.00
_cell.angle_beta   90.00
_cell.angle_gamma   90.00
#
_symmetry.space_group_name_H-M   'P 1'
#
loop_
_entity.id
_entity.type
_entity.pdbx_description
1 polymer ?
#
loop_
_entity_poly.entity_id
_entity_poly.type
_entity_poly.pdbx_seq_one_letter_code
_entity_poly.pdbx_strand_id
1 'polypeptide(L)'
;MMMKRSYHFHAYQPGDIVYVHDGSGWDPIKYSERLSPVSLKIRDIDVKGRNWTRAVIKAYEYAGEVLGGLPEKSVSVDFEPFTLYMILQYKPRIYAQIVELLGTHVEVVPTTPFHPIMPHLGKFDQEVLARVSFDFYAPFIGDSDVVGYWLPEAVITKETAEIIAKAAAGRGVVFLLDERQFVGLNIPQAKYSCNTYRAGEKTAYAFGRDHQLSDSFAFNTLDVEGLIRAVAEGRVDVFKEREGIPYLIHLASDLEALLANPQQLDRFLGWMKGLDEKGVEGVNAVEFIRRKKKGEYKKLEGECSEYFRINIKDYSSWSDYYDLSVDGRTGDMRWLGMRREDGKVINRFYRGKKVSQLWKYAFTKLFRELNRAIRFGVSDLIKKEKPEAGREQIQKFLVRYSRAFFREHYEYFEMETGVDYIMEPIDGVDPTLAMKLGRIYYLMLLANHSCPRFWENIDTRVTFGNVAVMSKALIELMEVYMKEGLGERANFLLLEYMKLLAFPQLYYDYDLYKLSGLEGWETTEKAWFESLQSEVPKSSYNVVTRAALYTGKEALPDEVKDALGILYNYDEAVADTGHIPGEAHGHWENMEWCEHRS
;
A
#
# COMPACT_ATOMS: atom_id res chain seq x y z
N MET A 1 1.86 22.96 -28.00
CA MET A 1 0.44 22.95 -27.58
C MET A 1 0.35 23.50 -26.15
N MET A 2 -0.82 23.95 -25.71
CA MET A 2 -1.06 24.31 -24.31
C MET A 2 -1.25 23.06 -23.43
N MET A 3 -1.66 21.95 -24.05
CA MET A 3 -1.63 20.63 -23.43
C MET A 3 -0.27 20.31 -22.81
N LYS A 4 -0.32 19.82 -21.58
CA LYS A 4 0.78 19.24 -20.82
C LYS A 4 0.46 17.79 -20.50
N ARG A 5 1.48 16.96 -20.31
CA ARG A 5 1.35 15.57 -19.87
C ARG A 5 2.08 15.34 -18.57
N SER A 6 1.50 14.50 -17.71
CA SER A 6 2.20 13.92 -16.55
C SER A 6 1.95 12.44 -16.50
N TYR A 7 2.98 11.70 -16.07
CA TYR A 7 2.83 10.31 -15.66
C TYR A 7 3.30 10.18 -14.22
N HIS A 8 2.53 9.48 -13.41
CA HIS A 8 2.92 9.09 -12.07
C HIS A 8 3.13 7.57 -12.00
N PHE A 9 4.22 7.16 -11.36
CA PHE A 9 4.50 5.76 -11.07
C PHE A 9 4.49 5.49 -9.58
N HIS A 10 3.72 4.49 -9.18
CA HIS A 10 3.67 3.98 -7.81
C HIS A 10 4.51 2.71 -7.67
N ALA A 11 5.59 2.74 -6.89
CA ALA A 11 6.46 1.59 -6.70
C ALA A 11 6.26 0.94 -5.34
N TYR A 12 5.87 -0.34 -5.31
CA TYR A 12 5.61 -1.04 -4.07
C TYR A 12 5.76 -2.56 -4.21
N GLN A 13 6.43 -3.17 -3.24
CA GLN A 13 6.51 -4.61 -3.06
C GLN A 13 6.10 -5.00 -1.63
N PRO A 14 5.19 -5.98 -1.45
CA PRO A 14 4.82 -6.48 -0.12
C PRO A 14 5.96 -7.25 0.59
N GLY A 15 7.06 -7.51 -0.12
CA GLY A 15 8.12 -8.40 0.35
C GLY A 15 7.75 -9.87 0.23
N ASP A 16 8.68 -10.74 0.65
CA ASP A 16 8.52 -12.19 0.67
C ASP A 16 8.74 -12.77 2.07
N ILE A 17 8.39 -12.01 3.12
CA ILE A 17 8.56 -12.41 4.51
C ILE A 17 7.67 -13.62 4.81
N VAL A 18 8.29 -14.73 5.27
CA VAL A 18 7.57 -15.93 5.74
C VAL A 18 7.68 -16.11 7.25
N TYR A 19 8.71 -15.56 7.89
CA TYR A 19 8.86 -15.56 9.34
C TYR A 19 9.77 -14.42 9.78
N VAL A 20 9.34 -13.66 10.79
CA VAL A 20 10.15 -12.61 11.40
C VAL A 20 10.94 -13.20 12.56
N HIS A 21 12.26 -13.01 12.55
CA HIS A 21 13.16 -13.51 13.60
C HIS A 21 12.94 -12.75 14.91
N ASP A 22 13.27 -13.37 16.03
CA ASP A 22 13.29 -12.68 17.32
C ASP A 22 14.17 -11.43 17.28
N GLY A 23 13.74 -10.40 18.01
CA GLY A 23 14.47 -9.16 18.11
C GLY A 23 14.08 -8.37 19.35
N SER A 24 15.03 -7.60 19.87
CA SER A 24 14.84 -6.71 21.01
C SER A 24 13.99 -5.49 20.66
N GLY A 25 13.88 -5.16 19.36
CA GLY A 25 13.25 -3.92 18.87
C GLY A 25 14.19 -2.73 18.84
N TRP A 26 15.45 -2.91 19.22
CA TRP A 26 16.46 -1.85 19.10
C TRP A 26 16.91 -1.69 17.66
N ASP A 27 16.94 -2.76 16.87
CA ASP A 27 17.40 -2.75 15.49
C ASP A 27 16.25 -2.98 14.50
N PRO A 28 16.44 -2.63 13.22
CA PRO A 28 15.55 -3.04 12.16
C PRO A 28 15.25 -4.54 12.19
N ILE A 29 14.06 -4.92 11.73
CA ILE A 29 13.63 -6.31 11.75
C ILE A 29 14.48 -7.19 10.82
N LYS A 30 14.76 -8.41 11.28
CA LYS A 30 15.34 -9.49 10.44
C LYS A 30 14.28 -10.55 10.21
N TYR A 31 14.36 -11.22 9.07
CA TYR A 31 13.34 -12.17 8.67
C TYR A 31 13.88 -13.21 7.68
N SER A 32 13.20 -14.35 7.65
CA SER A 32 13.32 -15.35 6.60
C SER A 32 12.39 -14.97 5.45
N GLU A 33 12.92 -15.07 4.23
CA GLU A 33 12.15 -14.86 3.01
C GLU A 33 11.74 -16.18 2.37
N ARG A 34 10.68 -16.13 1.57
CA ARG A 34 10.28 -17.22 0.67
C ARG A 34 11.41 -17.54 -0.30
N LEU A 35 11.59 -18.84 -0.59
CA LEU A 35 12.39 -19.33 -1.70
C LEU A 35 11.46 -19.91 -2.76
N SER A 36 11.13 -19.08 -3.75
CA SER A 36 10.24 -19.37 -4.88
C SER A 36 10.85 -18.79 -6.16
N PRO A 37 11.86 -19.47 -6.75
CA PRO A 37 12.62 -18.92 -7.86
C PRO A 37 11.74 -18.48 -9.03
N VAL A 38 12.01 -17.27 -9.53
CA VAL A 38 11.24 -16.64 -10.61
C VAL A 38 12.15 -15.73 -11.42
N SER A 39 11.82 -15.53 -12.70
CA SER A 39 12.46 -14.50 -13.52
C SER A 39 11.48 -13.62 -14.26
N LEU A 40 11.90 -12.37 -14.46
CA LEU A 40 11.20 -11.37 -15.28
C LEU A 40 12.01 -11.13 -16.56
N LYS A 41 11.35 -11.19 -17.71
CA LYS A 41 11.99 -10.90 -18.98
C LYS A 41 11.86 -9.42 -19.32
N ILE A 42 12.98 -8.71 -19.41
CA ILE A 42 13.07 -7.28 -19.73
C ILE A 42 13.92 -7.14 -20.98
N ARG A 43 13.31 -6.71 -22.09
CA ARG A 43 13.92 -6.81 -23.43
C ARG A 43 14.43 -8.24 -23.68
N ASP A 44 15.73 -8.39 -23.89
CA ASP A 44 16.40 -9.68 -24.11
C ASP A 44 17.07 -10.25 -22.84
N ILE A 45 16.85 -9.63 -21.67
CA ILE A 45 17.49 -10.00 -20.40
C ILE A 45 16.50 -10.73 -19.50
N ASP A 46 16.90 -11.89 -18.99
CA ASP A 46 16.18 -12.60 -17.92
C ASP A 46 16.70 -12.18 -16.54
N VAL A 47 15.90 -11.41 -15.82
CA VAL A 47 16.21 -10.95 -14.47
C VAL A 47 15.72 -11.99 -13.46
N LYS A 48 16.65 -12.81 -12.96
CA LYS A 48 16.36 -13.90 -12.00
C LYS A 48 16.35 -13.42 -10.55
N GLY A 49 15.38 -13.87 -9.77
CA GLY A 49 15.29 -13.72 -8.32
C GLY A 49 15.15 -15.05 -7.61
N ARG A 50 15.52 -15.08 -6.31
CA ARG A 50 15.20 -16.22 -5.42
C ARG A 50 13.72 -16.28 -5.06
N ASN A 51 13.03 -15.16 -5.23
CA ASN A 51 11.61 -14.91 -5.03
C ASN A 51 11.24 -13.67 -5.87
N TRP A 52 9.95 -13.32 -5.85
CA TRP A 52 9.40 -12.20 -6.61
C TRP A 52 10.06 -10.87 -6.24
N THR A 53 10.12 -10.56 -4.95
CA THR A 53 10.66 -9.29 -4.43
C THR A 53 12.08 -9.07 -4.93
N ARG A 54 12.95 -10.08 -4.84
CA ARG A 54 14.35 -9.99 -5.29
C ARG A 54 14.50 -9.93 -6.80
N ALA A 55 13.55 -10.44 -7.58
CA ALA A 55 13.53 -10.27 -9.03
C ALA A 55 13.15 -8.83 -9.39
N VAL A 56 12.09 -8.29 -8.78
CA VAL A 56 11.61 -6.93 -9.02
C VAL A 56 12.64 -5.88 -8.56
N ILE A 57 13.28 -6.05 -7.39
CA ILE A 57 14.32 -5.10 -6.94
C ILE A 57 15.45 -4.97 -7.96
N LYS A 58 15.87 -6.07 -8.60
CA LYS A 58 16.86 -6.01 -9.68
C LYS A 58 16.29 -5.35 -10.93
N ALA A 59 15.01 -5.59 -11.22
CA ALA A 59 14.32 -5.01 -12.36
C ALA A 59 14.15 -3.48 -12.25
N TYR A 60 14.09 -2.92 -11.05
CA TYR A 60 14.03 -1.47 -10.85
C TYR A 60 15.25 -0.72 -11.37
N GLU A 61 16.42 -1.36 -11.51
CA GLU A 61 17.59 -0.72 -12.17
C GLU A 61 17.23 -0.28 -13.59
N TYR A 62 16.54 -1.14 -14.36
CA TYR A 62 16.12 -0.85 -15.73
C TYR A 62 14.99 0.19 -15.81
N ALA A 63 14.07 0.19 -14.83
CA ALA A 63 13.06 1.24 -14.73
C ALA A 63 13.71 2.60 -14.43
N GLY A 64 14.69 2.63 -13.52
CA GLY A 64 15.46 3.82 -13.19
C GLY A 64 16.19 4.42 -14.40
N GLU A 65 16.82 3.59 -15.23
CA GLU A 65 17.46 4.03 -16.49
C GLU A 65 16.48 4.73 -17.44
N VAL A 66 15.28 4.17 -17.61
CA VAL A 66 14.24 4.76 -18.46
C VAL A 66 13.75 6.08 -17.91
N LEU A 67 13.52 6.16 -16.59
CA LEU A 67 13.07 7.39 -15.94
C LEU A 67 14.14 8.49 -15.97
N GLY A 68 15.42 8.14 -15.80
CA GLY A 68 16.54 9.08 -15.88
C GLY A 68 16.84 9.59 -17.30
N GLY A 69 16.31 8.92 -18.33
CA GLY A 69 16.39 9.36 -19.72
C GLY A 69 15.30 10.35 -20.14
N LEU A 70 14.33 10.66 -19.26
CA LEU A 70 13.27 11.62 -19.53
C LEU A 70 13.74 13.06 -19.26
N PRO A 71 12.99 14.09 -19.69
CA PRO A 71 13.24 15.45 -19.23
C PRO A 71 13.03 15.57 -17.72
N GLU A 72 13.86 16.38 -17.06
CA GLU A 72 13.77 16.63 -15.62
C GLU A 72 12.35 17.05 -15.20
N LYS A 73 11.88 16.47 -14.10
CA LYS A 73 10.59 16.73 -13.45
C LYS A 73 9.38 16.55 -14.40
N SER A 74 9.53 15.78 -15.49
CA SER A 74 8.42 15.45 -16.41
C SER A 74 7.44 14.41 -15.84
N VAL A 75 7.91 13.58 -14.91
CA VAL A 75 7.14 12.52 -14.24
C VAL A 75 7.27 12.63 -12.72
N SER A 76 6.37 11.96 -12.00
CA SER A 76 6.44 11.83 -10.54
C SER A 76 6.49 10.37 -10.11
N VAL A 77 7.21 10.07 -9.03
CA VAL A 77 7.36 8.70 -8.52
C VAL A 77 7.21 8.70 -7.01
N ASP A 78 6.47 7.73 -6.48
CA ASP A 78 6.56 7.34 -5.09
C ASP A 78 7.16 5.94 -4.96
N PHE A 79 7.91 5.71 -3.89
CA PHE A 79 8.37 4.40 -3.48
C PHE A 79 7.85 4.14 -2.08
N GLU A 80 7.06 3.08 -1.90
CA GLU A 80 6.61 2.69 -0.58
C GLU A 80 7.83 2.52 0.38
N PRO A 81 7.81 3.14 1.57
CA PRO A 81 8.96 3.20 2.47
C PRO A 81 9.68 1.88 2.73
N PHE A 82 8.95 0.80 3.01
CA PHE A 82 9.55 -0.51 3.25
C PHE A 82 10.10 -1.16 1.98
N THR A 83 9.49 -0.90 0.83
CA THR A 83 10.01 -1.28 -0.49
C THR A 83 11.37 -0.63 -0.75
N LEU A 84 11.48 0.69 -0.57
CA LEU A 84 12.75 1.40 -0.74
C LEU A 84 13.81 0.91 0.26
N TYR A 85 13.40 0.63 1.50
CA TYR A 85 14.27 0.06 2.51
C TYR A 85 14.73 -1.38 2.18
N MET A 86 13.87 -2.24 1.62
CA MET A 86 14.27 -3.56 1.13
C MET A 86 15.29 -3.46 -0.02
N ILE A 87 15.15 -2.47 -0.91
CA ILE A 87 16.15 -2.19 -1.94
C ILE A 87 17.48 -1.81 -1.29
N LEU A 88 17.49 -0.94 -0.28
CA LEU A 88 18.70 -0.58 0.46
C LEU A 88 19.39 -1.82 1.05
N GLN A 89 18.63 -2.66 1.75
CA GLN A 89 19.16 -3.85 2.43
C GLN A 89 19.72 -4.90 1.44
N TYR A 90 19.08 -5.09 0.29
CA TYR A 90 19.47 -6.13 -0.66
C TYR A 90 20.45 -5.66 -1.74
N LYS A 91 20.24 -4.45 -2.29
CA LYS A 91 21.00 -3.86 -3.38
C LYS A 91 21.25 -2.36 -3.13
N PRO A 92 22.16 -2.01 -2.19
CA PRO A 92 22.48 -0.61 -1.85
C PRO A 92 22.83 0.28 -3.06
N ARG A 93 23.47 -0.29 -4.09
CA ARG A 93 23.77 0.43 -5.33
C ARG A 93 22.50 0.87 -6.08
N ILE A 94 21.51 -0.02 -6.19
CA ILE A 94 20.23 0.31 -6.85
C ILE A 94 19.49 1.36 -6.02
N TYR A 95 19.52 1.24 -4.69
CA TYR A 95 18.97 2.26 -3.79
C TYR A 95 19.62 3.63 -4.03
N ALA A 96 20.95 3.71 -4.09
CA ALA A 96 21.66 4.97 -4.31
C ALA A 96 21.26 5.63 -5.65
N GLN A 97 21.16 4.84 -6.73
CA GLN A 97 20.70 5.32 -8.04
C GLN A 97 19.25 5.83 -7.99
N ILE A 98 18.35 5.11 -7.31
CA ILE A 98 16.95 5.52 -7.15
C ILE A 98 16.85 6.81 -6.33
N VAL A 99 17.58 6.90 -5.21
CA VAL A 99 17.60 8.09 -4.35
C VAL A 99 18.14 9.32 -5.09
N GLU A 100 19.20 9.16 -5.89
CA GLU A 100 19.72 10.23 -6.74
C GLU A 100 18.67 10.71 -7.76
N LEU A 101 17.98 9.76 -8.40
CA LEU A 101 16.89 10.05 -9.33
C LEU A 101 15.73 10.80 -8.64
N LEU A 102 15.31 10.36 -7.45
CA LEU A 102 14.26 11.00 -6.66
C LEU A 102 14.65 12.41 -6.19
N GLY A 103 15.91 12.61 -5.80
CA GLY A 103 16.42 13.89 -5.31
C GLY A 103 16.53 14.93 -6.42
N THR A 104 17.01 14.53 -7.61
CA THR A 104 17.41 15.48 -8.66
C THR A 104 16.49 15.50 -9.86
N HIS A 105 15.97 14.34 -10.29
CA HIS A 105 15.45 14.19 -11.64
C HIS A 105 13.93 14.06 -11.72
N VAL A 106 13.30 13.17 -10.94
CA VAL A 106 11.83 13.00 -10.92
C VAL A 106 11.19 13.78 -9.78
N GLU A 107 9.90 14.10 -9.85
CA GLU A 107 9.20 14.64 -8.67
C GLU A 107 8.88 13.50 -7.70
N VAL A 108 9.46 13.58 -6.51
CA VAL A 108 9.17 12.63 -5.44
C VAL A 108 7.79 12.87 -4.85
N VAL A 109 7.03 11.80 -4.65
CA VAL A 109 5.70 11.82 -4.04
C VAL A 109 5.75 10.99 -2.76
N PRO A 110 5.49 11.59 -1.58
CA PRO A 110 5.27 10.81 -0.35
C PRO A 110 4.14 9.79 -0.47
N THR A 111 4.35 8.60 0.08
CA THR A 111 3.30 7.58 0.25
C THR A 111 3.34 6.95 1.64
N THR A 112 2.29 6.19 1.96
CA THR A 112 2.07 5.56 3.26
C THR A 112 2.93 4.29 3.42
N PRO A 113 3.71 4.15 4.50
CA PRO A 113 4.40 2.90 4.84
C PRO A 113 3.44 1.70 4.86
N PHE A 114 3.93 0.57 4.36
CA PHE A 114 3.26 -0.73 4.34
C PHE A 114 1.99 -0.81 3.48
N HIS A 115 1.71 0.22 2.68
CA HIS A 115 0.60 0.22 1.72
C HIS A 115 -0.76 -0.33 2.24
N PRO A 116 -1.28 0.13 3.40
CA PRO A 116 -2.60 -0.26 3.87
C PRO A 116 -3.70 0.53 3.17
N ILE A 117 -4.90 -0.02 3.07
CA ILE A 117 -6.08 0.80 2.73
C ILE A 117 -6.35 1.75 3.90
N MET A 118 -5.90 3.00 3.77
CA MET A 118 -5.88 3.97 4.88
C MET A 118 -7.26 4.14 5.54
N PRO A 119 -8.38 4.33 4.81
CA PRO A 119 -9.72 4.39 5.43
C PRO A 119 -10.16 3.11 6.14
N HIS A 120 -9.52 1.97 5.88
CA HIS A 120 -9.77 0.72 6.60
C HIS A 120 -8.96 0.62 7.90
N LEU A 121 -8.11 1.57 8.25
CA LEU A 121 -7.40 1.58 9.53
C LEU A 121 -8.11 2.43 10.60
N GLY A 122 -7.77 2.20 11.86
CA GLY A 122 -8.18 3.10 12.94
C GLY A 122 -7.52 4.47 12.78
N LYS A 123 -8.21 5.54 13.18
CA LYS A 123 -7.71 6.92 13.09
C LYS A 123 -6.32 7.10 13.69
N PHE A 124 -6.05 6.48 14.85
CA PHE A 124 -4.75 6.55 15.51
C PHE A 124 -3.63 6.05 14.60
N ASP A 125 -3.85 4.92 13.93
CA ASP A 125 -2.85 4.26 13.10
C ASP A 125 -2.64 5.04 11.79
N GLN A 126 -3.71 5.62 11.23
CA GLN A 126 -3.62 6.55 10.10
C GLN A 126 -2.79 7.80 10.47
N GLU A 127 -2.97 8.37 11.65
CA GLU A 127 -2.22 9.55 12.11
C GLU A 127 -0.73 9.25 12.30
N VAL A 128 -0.37 8.08 12.84
CA VAL A 128 1.04 7.65 12.95
C VAL A 128 1.63 7.46 11.56
N LEU A 129 0.99 6.66 10.71
CA LEU A 129 1.48 6.38 9.36
C LEU A 129 1.64 7.66 8.53
N ALA A 130 0.66 8.57 8.57
CA ALA A 130 0.73 9.84 7.84
C ALA A 130 1.95 10.68 8.24
N ARG A 131 2.27 10.73 9.54
CA ARG A 131 3.45 11.45 10.04
C ARG A 131 4.74 10.74 9.65
N VAL A 132 4.78 9.41 9.71
CA VAL A 132 5.92 8.60 9.25
C VAL A 132 6.16 8.80 7.75
N SER A 133 5.11 8.89 6.93
CA SER A 133 5.25 9.18 5.48
C SER A 133 6.06 10.45 5.24
N PHE A 134 5.70 11.56 5.89
CA PHE A 134 6.42 12.82 5.70
C PHE A 134 7.81 12.82 6.36
N ASP A 135 7.98 12.09 7.46
CA ASP A 135 9.26 11.95 8.15
C ASP A 135 10.28 11.17 7.31
N PHE A 136 9.87 10.02 6.74
CA PHE A 136 10.69 9.20 5.84
C PHE A 136 11.07 9.96 4.57
N TYR A 137 10.13 10.73 4.02
CA TYR A 137 10.36 11.47 2.79
C TYR A 137 11.05 12.83 2.99
N ALA A 138 11.29 13.26 4.23
CA ALA A 138 11.89 14.55 4.55
C ALA A 138 13.16 14.89 3.74
N PRO A 139 14.10 13.93 3.49
CA PRO A 139 15.28 14.19 2.66
C PRO A 139 14.98 14.66 1.23
N PHE A 140 13.83 14.24 0.67
CA PHE A 140 13.48 14.52 -0.73
C PHE A 140 12.54 15.72 -0.89
N ILE A 141 11.69 15.97 0.11
CA ILE A 141 10.66 17.02 0.00
C ILE A 141 11.13 18.38 0.54
N GLY A 142 12.15 18.41 1.42
CA GLY A 142 12.74 19.63 1.97
C GLY A 142 11.72 20.71 2.35
N ASP A 143 12.00 21.94 1.93
CA ASP A 143 11.16 23.12 2.18
C ASP A 143 10.08 23.36 1.10
N SER A 144 9.75 22.34 0.30
CA SER A 144 8.75 22.49 -0.77
C SER A 144 7.39 22.94 -0.22
N ASP A 145 6.83 24.02 -0.77
CA ASP A 145 5.55 24.60 -0.34
C ASP A 145 4.34 23.75 -0.76
N VAL A 146 4.51 22.95 -1.81
CA VAL A 146 3.52 21.99 -2.32
C VAL A 146 4.19 20.65 -2.54
N VAL A 147 3.56 19.56 -2.11
CA VAL A 147 4.03 18.18 -2.26
C VAL A 147 2.91 17.29 -2.78
N GLY A 148 3.26 16.27 -3.57
CA GLY A 148 2.31 15.20 -3.90
C GLY A 148 1.99 14.33 -2.69
N TYR A 149 0.94 13.53 -2.77
CA TYR A 149 0.73 12.41 -1.86
C TYR A 149 0.00 11.28 -2.58
N TRP A 150 0.56 10.08 -2.48
CA TRP A 150 -0.06 8.84 -2.96
C TRP A 150 -0.70 8.10 -1.80
N LEU A 151 -2.03 8.01 -1.81
CA LEU A 151 -2.74 7.10 -0.91
C LEU A 151 -2.71 5.70 -1.53
N PRO A 152 -2.45 4.63 -0.76
CA PRO A 152 -2.53 3.27 -1.25
C PRO A 152 -3.86 3.01 -1.98
N GLU A 153 -3.76 2.56 -3.22
CA GLU A 153 -4.89 2.34 -4.13
C GLU A 153 -5.75 3.58 -4.45
N ALA A 154 -5.22 4.76 -4.18
CA ALA A 154 -5.95 6.03 -4.15
C ALA A 154 -7.24 5.99 -3.31
N VAL A 155 -7.35 5.05 -2.35
CA VAL A 155 -8.55 4.92 -1.50
C VAL A 155 -8.56 6.05 -0.49
N ILE A 156 -9.54 6.94 -0.62
CA ILE A 156 -9.58 8.21 0.12
C ILE A 156 -10.95 8.42 0.78
N THR A 157 -10.92 9.05 1.95
CA THR A 157 -12.11 9.68 2.57
C THR A 157 -11.75 11.09 2.98
N LYS A 158 -12.76 11.91 3.27
CA LYS A 158 -12.54 13.25 3.83
C LYS A 158 -11.74 13.23 5.14
N GLU A 159 -12.00 12.26 6.02
CA GLU A 159 -11.25 12.11 7.27
C GLU A 159 -9.78 11.75 7.01
N THR A 160 -9.53 10.76 6.15
CA THR A 160 -8.15 10.38 5.79
C THR A 160 -7.40 11.54 5.14
N ALA A 161 -8.03 12.28 4.23
CA ALA A 161 -7.43 13.44 3.59
C ALA A 161 -7.06 14.53 4.60
N GLU A 162 -7.93 14.78 5.59
CA GLU A 162 -7.66 15.73 6.67
C GLU A 162 -6.45 15.29 7.51
N ILE A 163 -6.33 14.00 7.83
CA ILE A 163 -5.18 13.44 8.56
C ILE A 163 -3.87 13.68 7.78
N ILE A 164 -3.85 13.37 6.48
CA ILE A 164 -2.67 13.62 5.62
C ILE A 164 -2.35 15.12 5.56
N ALA A 165 -3.34 15.97 5.30
CA ALA A 165 -3.14 17.41 5.19
C ALA A 165 -2.65 18.04 6.51
N LYS A 166 -3.05 17.51 7.66
CA LYS A 166 -2.51 17.89 8.97
C LYS A 166 -1.04 17.47 9.12
N ALA A 167 -0.71 16.23 8.75
CA ALA A 167 0.65 15.70 8.83
C ALA A 167 1.66 16.43 7.92
N ALA A 168 1.21 17.01 6.79
CA ALA A 168 2.05 17.77 5.86
C ALA A 168 2.64 19.09 6.44
N ALA A 169 2.35 19.42 7.71
CA ALA A 169 2.96 20.51 8.48
C ALA A 169 2.92 21.90 7.82
N GLY A 170 1.84 22.20 7.09
CA GLY A 170 1.62 23.51 6.46
C GLY A 170 1.89 23.55 4.95
N ARG A 171 2.47 22.49 4.39
CA ARG A 171 2.61 22.31 2.93
C ARG A 171 1.24 22.10 2.28
N GLY A 172 1.07 22.60 1.07
CA GLY A 172 -0.05 22.24 0.20
C GLY A 172 0.11 20.80 -0.28
N VAL A 173 -0.97 20.00 -0.22
CA VAL A 173 -0.94 18.60 -0.64
C VAL A 173 -1.64 18.44 -1.99
N VAL A 174 -1.04 17.67 -2.90
CA VAL A 174 -1.65 17.25 -4.16
C VAL A 174 -1.98 15.77 -4.07
N PHE A 175 -3.25 15.44 -3.91
CA PHE A 175 -3.70 14.05 -3.98
C PHE A 175 -3.73 13.60 -5.44
N LEU A 176 -2.95 12.55 -5.74
CA LEU A 176 -2.95 11.88 -7.04
C LEU A 176 -3.96 10.73 -6.96
N LEU A 177 -5.00 10.82 -7.76
CA LEU A 177 -6.24 10.02 -7.67
C LEU A 177 -6.64 9.52 -9.07
N ASP A 178 -7.88 9.05 -9.19
CA ASP A 178 -8.54 8.67 -10.45
C ASP A 178 -9.75 9.58 -10.72
N GLU A 179 -9.96 9.97 -11.99
CA GLU A 179 -11.07 10.87 -12.34
C GLU A 179 -12.46 10.29 -12.03
N ARG A 180 -12.57 8.95 -11.96
CA ARG A 180 -13.79 8.24 -11.56
C ARG A 180 -14.14 8.47 -10.09
N GLN A 181 -13.25 9.08 -9.30
CA GLN A 181 -13.50 9.43 -7.90
C GLN A 181 -14.23 10.77 -7.75
N PHE A 182 -14.28 11.61 -8.79
CA PHE A 182 -14.85 12.95 -8.72
C PHE A 182 -16.39 12.94 -8.66
N VAL A 183 -16.95 13.77 -7.77
CA VAL A 183 -18.39 13.94 -7.56
C VAL A 183 -18.76 15.43 -7.53
N GLY A 184 -20.03 15.72 -7.82
CA GLY A 184 -20.58 17.10 -7.87
C GLY A 184 -20.34 17.82 -9.21
N LEU A 185 -19.37 17.37 -10.00
CA LEU A 185 -19.17 17.75 -11.40
C LEU A 185 -19.13 16.50 -12.27
N ASN A 186 -19.44 16.63 -13.56
CA ASN A 186 -19.12 15.57 -14.50
C ASN A 186 -17.61 15.58 -14.84
N ILE A 187 -17.10 14.46 -15.31
CA ILE A 187 -15.67 14.28 -15.57
C ILE A 187 -15.13 15.34 -16.56
N PRO A 188 -15.76 15.60 -17.74
CA PRO A 188 -15.27 16.63 -18.67
C PRO A 188 -15.18 18.04 -18.09
N GLN A 189 -16.06 18.42 -17.15
CA GLN A 189 -16.03 19.74 -16.50
C GLN A 189 -14.80 19.92 -15.60
N ALA A 190 -14.39 18.87 -14.88
CA ALA A 190 -13.26 18.92 -13.97
C ALA A 190 -11.92 18.59 -14.65
N LYS A 191 -11.95 17.95 -15.82
CA LYS A 191 -10.77 17.42 -16.51
C LYS A 191 -9.70 18.48 -16.77
N TYR A 192 -8.45 18.07 -16.52
CA TYR A 192 -7.20 18.76 -16.89
C TYR A 192 -6.95 20.14 -16.28
N SER A 193 -7.85 20.62 -15.42
CA SER A 193 -7.69 21.87 -14.68
C SER A 193 -6.99 21.64 -13.35
N CYS A 194 -6.40 22.70 -12.80
CA CYS A 194 -5.87 22.69 -11.43
C CYS A 194 -7.03 22.84 -10.43
N ASN A 195 -7.60 21.71 -10.01
CA ASN A 195 -8.71 21.65 -9.06
C ASN A 195 -8.22 21.61 -7.61
N THR A 196 -9.05 22.11 -6.71
CA THR A 196 -8.85 22.01 -5.27
C THR A 196 -9.83 21.04 -4.61
N TYR A 197 -9.48 20.55 -3.44
CA TYR A 197 -10.30 19.67 -2.61
C TYR A 197 -10.19 20.08 -1.14
N ARG A 198 -11.32 20.10 -0.44
CA ARG A 198 -11.35 20.50 0.97
C ARG A 198 -11.04 19.32 1.89
N ALA A 199 -9.81 19.27 2.40
CA ALA A 199 -9.31 18.30 3.36
C ALA A 199 -9.45 18.85 4.80
N GLY A 200 -10.67 18.81 5.33
CA GLY A 200 -11.02 19.40 6.62
C GLY A 200 -11.03 20.92 6.59
N GLU A 201 -10.16 21.56 7.38
CA GLU A 201 -9.95 23.01 7.40
C GLU A 201 -8.94 23.48 6.34
N LYS A 202 -8.19 22.56 5.72
CA LYS A 202 -7.17 22.89 4.73
C LYS A 202 -7.65 22.67 3.30
N THR A 203 -7.12 23.48 2.39
CA THR A 203 -7.21 23.29 0.95
C THR A 203 -6.11 22.36 0.47
N ALA A 204 -6.48 21.29 -0.21
CA ALA A 204 -5.58 20.44 -0.98
C ALA A 204 -5.87 20.63 -2.49
N TYR A 205 -5.00 20.06 -3.32
CA TYR A 205 -5.20 19.93 -4.75
C TYR A 205 -5.49 18.48 -5.10
N ALA A 206 -6.13 18.25 -6.24
CA ALA A 206 -6.44 16.90 -6.71
C ALA A 206 -6.28 16.79 -8.22
N PHE A 207 -5.57 15.75 -8.66
CA PHE A 207 -5.54 15.31 -10.05
C PHE A 207 -6.06 13.88 -10.13
N GLY A 208 -6.97 13.64 -11.07
CA GLY A 208 -7.50 12.31 -11.36
C GLY A 208 -6.87 11.78 -12.64
N ARG A 209 -6.31 10.58 -12.60
CA ARG A 209 -5.79 9.92 -13.80
C ARG A 209 -6.90 9.57 -14.78
N ASP A 210 -6.60 9.57 -16.08
CA ASP A 210 -7.42 8.88 -17.09
C ASP A 210 -7.09 7.38 -17.02
N HIS A 211 -7.97 6.61 -16.40
CA HIS A 211 -7.74 5.17 -16.18
C HIS A 211 -7.66 4.39 -17.50
N GLN A 212 -8.48 4.70 -18.50
CA GLN A 212 -8.55 3.91 -19.73
C GLN A 212 -7.22 3.99 -20.46
N LEU A 213 -6.66 5.20 -20.53
CA LEU A 213 -5.39 5.43 -21.20
C LEU A 213 -4.21 4.88 -20.39
N SER A 214 -4.21 5.09 -19.07
CA SER A 214 -3.18 4.53 -18.19
C SER A 214 -3.12 3.00 -18.28
N ASP A 215 -4.27 2.34 -18.21
CA ASP A 215 -4.39 0.88 -18.29
C ASP A 215 -4.07 0.38 -19.71
N SER A 216 -4.33 1.18 -20.76
CA SER A 216 -3.95 0.80 -22.13
C SER A 216 -2.44 0.69 -22.32
N PHE A 217 -1.68 1.54 -21.63
CA PHE A 217 -0.22 1.40 -21.57
C PHE A 217 0.18 0.20 -20.71
N ALA A 218 -0.30 0.14 -19.47
CA ALA A 218 0.11 -0.84 -18.47
C ALA A 218 -0.18 -2.29 -18.90
N PHE A 219 -1.31 -2.53 -19.56
CA PHE A 219 -1.74 -3.85 -20.02
C PHE A 219 -1.54 -4.09 -21.52
N ASN A 220 -0.80 -3.20 -22.20
CA ASN A 220 -0.43 -3.36 -23.61
C ASN A 220 -1.62 -3.58 -24.57
N THR A 221 -2.68 -2.79 -24.43
CA THR A 221 -3.88 -2.90 -25.28
C THR A 221 -3.90 -1.92 -26.46
N LEU A 222 -3.09 -0.86 -26.40
CA LEU A 222 -2.83 0.06 -27.52
C LEU A 222 -1.34 0.07 -27.84
N ASP A 223 -0.98 0.18 -29.12
CA ASP A 223 0.40 0.41 -29.51
C ASP A 223 0.85 1.87 -29.25
N VAL A 224 2.11 2.17 -29.55
CA VAL A 224 2.70 3.49 -29.29
C VAL A 224 1.98 4.59 -30.07
N GLU A 225 1.63 4.36 -31.34
CA GLU A 225 0.90 5.35 -32.16
C GLU A 225 -0.50 5.61 -31.57
N GLY A 226 -1.22 4.56 -31.21
CA GLY A 226 -2.53 4.64 -30.56
C GLY A 226 -2.47 5.42 -29.25
N LEU A 227 -1.45 5.20 -28.42
CA LEU A 227 -1.23 5.95 -27.18
C LEU A 227 -0.92 7.44 -27.45
N ILE A 228 -0.08 7.74 -28.45
CA ILE A 228 0.21 9.13 -28.86
C ILE A 228 -1.07 9.83 -29.31
N ARG A 229 -1.83 9.19 -30.21
CA ARG A 229 -3.08 9.74 -30.75
C ARG A 229 -4.14 9.94 -29.68
N ALA A 230 -4.28 8.97 -28.78
CA ALA A 230 -5.23 9.03 -27.69
C ALA A 230 -5.02 10.30 -26.85
N VAL A 231 -3.78 10.69 -26.55
CA VAL A 231 -3.45 11.94 -25.85
C VAL A 231 -3.58 13.16 -26.77
N ALA A 232 -2.75 13.22 -27.82
CA ALA A 232 -2.51 14.43 -28.59
C ALA A 232 -3.71 14.87 -29.43
N GLU A 233 -4.62 13.96 -29.77
CA GLU A 233 -5.86 14.26 -30.49
C GLU A 233 -7.09 14.03 -29.60
N GLY A 234 -7.13 12.89 -28.89
CA GLY A 234 -8.32 12.46 -28.15
C GLY A 234 -8.60 13.21 -26.85
N ARG A 235 -7.62 13.96 -26.31
CA ARG A 235 -7.76 14.71 -25.05
C ARG A 235 -7.52 16.23 -25.20
N VAL A 236 -7.61 16.75 -26.43
CA VAL A 236 -7.46 18.18 -26.70
C VAL A 236 -8.60 18.98 -26.09
N ASP A 237 -8.27 20.01 -25.32
CA ASP A 237 -9.20 21.07 -24.92
C ASP A 237 -9.04 22.25 -25.87
N VAL A 238 -9.86 22.28 -26.93
CA VAL A 238 -9.79 23.28 -28.00
C VAL A 238 -9.97 24.71 -27.47
N PHE A 239 -10.78 24.87 -26.41
CA PHE A 239 -10.98 26.17 -25.79
C PHE A 239 -9.71 26.65 -25.11
N LYS A 240 -9.10 25.80 -24.26
CA LYS A 240 -7.85 26.16 -23.57
C LYS A 240 -6.67 26.34 -24.51
N GLU A 241 -6.60 25.59 -25.62
CA GLU A 241 -5.62 25.85 -26.69
C GLU A 241 -5.79 27.25 -27.27
N ARG A 242 -7.02 27.65 -27.65
CA ARG A 242 -7.30 28.98 -28.21
C ARG A 242 -7.02 30.11 -27.22
N GLU A 243 -7.39 29.92 -25.96
CA GLU A 243 -7.19 30.91 -24.90
C GLU A 243 -5.74 30.96 -24.38
N GLY A 244 -4.86 30.07 -24.84
CA GLY A 244 -3.47 30.00 -24.38
C GLY A 244 -3.33 29.58 -22.91
N ILE A 245 -4.19 28.68 -22.43
CA ILE A 245 -4.25 28.25 -21.03
C ILE A 245 -3.69 26.83 -20.92
N PRO A 246 -2.55 26.61 -20.24
CA PRO A 246 -2.03 25.26 -20.05
C PRO A 246 -2.98 24.36 -19.25
N TYR A 247 -3.10 23.09 -19.65
CA TYR A 247 -3.92 22.07 -19.00
C TYR A 247 -3.19 20.73 -18.95
N LEU A 248 -3.44 19.93 -17.92
CA LEU A 248 -2.63 18.74 -17.63
C LEU A 248 -3.42 17.45 -17.86
N ILE A 249 -2.97 16.63 -18.81
CA ILE A 249 -3.38 15.24 -18.92
C ILE A 249 -2.57 14.45 -17.88
N HIS A 250 -3.23 14.02 -16.81
CA HIS A 250 -2.62 13.22 -15.76
C HIS A 250 -2.91 11.73 -15.97
N LEU A 251 -1.86 10.91 -15.88
CA LEU A 251 -1.90 9.46 -16.00
C LEU A 251 -1.12 8.85 -14.85
N ALA A 252 -1.49 7.64 -14.43
CA ALA A 252 -0.77 6.94 -13.38
C ALA A 252 -0.91 5.42 -13.48
N SER A 253 0.15 4.71 -13.11
CA SER A 253 0.22 3.24 -13.04
C SER A 253 1.22 2.81 -11.97
N ASP A 254 1.22 1.54 -11.62
CA ASP A 254 2.33 0.96 -10.85
C ASP A 254 3.64 1.11 -11.64
N LEU A 255 4.77 1.32 -10.95
CA LEU A 255 6.09 1.37 -11.58
C LEU A 255 6.41 0.03 -12.26
N GLU A 256 5.92 -1.05 -11.68
CA GLU A 256 6.00 -2.42 -12.19
C GLU A 256 5.29 -2.60 -13.54
N ALA A 257 4.41 -1.67 -13.95
CA ALA A 257 3.84 -1.66 -15.29
C ALA A 257 4.91 -1.44 -16.38
N LEU A 258 6.04 -0.83 -16.04
CA LEU A 258 7.22 -0.75 -16.92
C LEU A 258 7.94 -2.10 -17.11
N LEU A 259 7.60 -3.09 -16.28
CA LEU A 259 8.25 -4.40 -16.20
C LEU A 259 7.30 -5.56 -16.55
N ALA A 260 6.03 -5.26 -16.83
CA ALA A 260 4.97 -6.25 -17.04
C ALA A 260 5.18 -7.14 -18.29
N ASN A 261 5.91 -6.66 -19.29
CA ASN A 261 6.35 -7.46 -20.44
C ASN A 261 7.67 -6.90 -21.01
N PRO A 262 8.37 -7.66 -21.88
CA PRO A 262 9.71 -7.31 -22.34
C PRO A 262 9.82 -5.98 -23.09
N GLN A 263 8.72 -5.44 -23.64
CA GLN A 263 8.72 -4.26 -24.52
C GLN A 263 8.24 -2.99 -23.81
N GLN A 264 7.79 -3.06 -22.54
CA GLN A 264 7.17 -1.94 -21.84
C GLN A 264 8.06 -0.69 -21.76
N LEU A 265 9.35 -0.87 -21.47
CA LEU A 265 10.33 0.20 -21.37
C LEU A 265 10.43 0.99 -22.69
N ASP A 266 10.58 0.29 -23.81
CA ASP A 266 10.73 0.91 -25.13
C ASP A 266 9.42 1.52 -25.62
N ARG A 267 8.28 0.87 -25.30
CA ARG A 267 6.94 1.43 -25.57
C ARG A 267 6.73 2.76 -24.84
N PHE A 268 7.12 2.83 -23.56
CA PHE A 268 6.99 4.06 -22.78
C PHE A 268 7.86 5.18 -23.37
N LEU A 269 9.14 4.91 -23.63
CA LEU A 269 10.05 5.88 -24.25
C LEU A 269 9.56 6.37 -25.61
N GLY A 270 9.11 5.45 -26.48
CA GLY A 270 8.54 5.79 -27.78
C GLY A 270 7.28 6.66 -27.65
N TRP A 271 6.42 6.37 -26.67
CA TRP A 271 5.23 7.18 -26.40
C TRP A 271 5.58 8.59 -25.92
N MET A 272 6.48 8.71 -24.93
CA MET A 272 6.88 10.01 -24.40
C MET A 272 7.53 10.87 -25.50
N LYS A 273 8.45 10.29 -26.28
CA LYS A 273 9.10 10.96 -27.42
C LYS A 273 8.09 11.42 -28.47
N GLY A 274 7.14 10.56 -28.84
CA GLY A 274 6.12 10.91 -29.82
C GLY A 274 5.20 12.05 -29.36
N LEU A 275 4.94 12.15 -28.04
CA LEU A 275 4.21 13.29 -27.48
C LEU A 275 5.04 14.59 -27.50
N ASP A 276 6.34 14.51 -27.24
CA ASP A 276 7.24 15.66 -27.34
C ASP A 276 7.31 16.19 -28.79
N GLU A 277 7.36 15.29 -29.78
CA GLU A 277 7.32 15.63 -31.21
C GLU A 277 6.00 16.29 -31.62
N LYS A 278 4.89 15.98 -30.94
CA LYS A 278 3.59 16.68 -31.09
C LYS A 278 3.50 17.98 -30.31
N GLY A 279 4.55 18.35 -29.56
CA GLY A 279 4.60 19.57 -28.76
C GLY A 279 3.76 19.51 -27.48
N VAL A 280 3.56 18.32 -26.92
CA VAL A 280 2.92 18.08 -25.60
C VAL A 280 4.01 17.92 -24.55
N GLU A 281 4.35 19.01 -23.86
CA GLU A 281 5.41 19.05 -22.84
C GLU A 281 5.09 18.15 -21.64
N GLY A 282 6.08 17.36 -21.21
CA GLY A 282 6.04 16.63 -19.94
C GLY A 282 6.34 17.52 -18.73
N VAL A 283 5.40 17.57 -17.79
CA VAL A 283 5.55 18.25 -16.50
C VAL A 283 4.71 17.51 -15.46
N ASN A 284 5.31 17.13 -14.33
CA ASN A 284 4.58 16.44 -13.27
C ASN A 284 3.46 17.30 -12.65
N ALA A 285 2.49 16.67 -11.99
CA ALA A 285 1.32 17.35 -11.44
C ALA A 285 1.65 18.40 -10.36
N VAL A 286 2.67 18.17 -9.53
CA VAL A 286 3.07 19.10 -8.48
C VAL A 286 3.70 20.36 -9.08
N GLU A 287 4.64 20.18 -10.00
CA GLU A 287 5.29 21.29 -10.70
C GLU A 287 4.30 22.08 -11.56
N PHE A 288 3.33 21.42 -12.20
CA PHE A 288 2.25 22.10 -12.91
C PHE A 288 1.50 23.10 -12.00
N ILE A 289 1.20 22.71 -10.75
CA ILE A 289 0.57 23.60 -9.76
C ILE A 289 1.53 24.71 -9.36
N ARG A 290 2.81 24.41 -9.10
CA ARG A 290 3.82 25.42 -8.73
C ARG A 290 3.92 26.49 -9.82
N ARG A 291 4.03 26.11 -11.10
CA ARG A 291 4.05 27.04 -12.25
C ARG A 291 2.77 27.87 -12.37
N LYS A 292 1.60 27.27 -12.12
CA LYS A 292 0.31 28.00 -12.08
C LYS A 292 0.23 28.98 -10.90
N LYS A 293 0.75 28.62 -9.72
CA LYS A 293 0.79 29.51 -8.54
C LYS A 293 1.74 30.69 -8.76
N LYS A 294 2.93 30.44 -9.34
CA LYS A 294 3.94 31.45 -9.67
C LYS A 294 3.54 32.38 -10.83
N GLY A 295 2.48 32.03 -11.58
CA GLY A 295 2.00 32.82 -12.71
C GLY A 295 2.75 32.55 -14.03
N GLU A 296 3.62 31.55 -14.05
CA GLU A 296 4.31 31.10 -15.28
C GLU A 296 3.33 30.48 -16.28
N TYR A 297 2.31 29.77 -15.78
CA TYR A 297 1.18 29.30 -16.58
C TYR A 297 -0.04 30.17 -16.39
N LYS A 298 -0.61 30.64 -17.52
CA LYS A 298 -1.90 31.32 -17.56
C LYS A 298 -2.98 30.43 -16.92
N LYS A 299 -3.89 31.05 -16.18
CA LYS A 299 -4.97 30.38 -15.43
C LYS A 299 -6.34 30.79 -15.95
N LEU A 300 -7.32 29.90 -15.80
CA LEU A 300 -8.72 30.33 -15.76
C LEU A 300 -8.96 31.17 -14.50
N GLU A 301 -9.97 32.04 -14.52
CA GLU A 301 -10.35 32.80 -13.34
C GLU A 301 -10.71 31.85 -12.19
N GLY A 302 -10.02 31.97 -11.05
CA GLY A 302 -10.21 31.10 -9.88
C GLY A 302 -9.48 29.74 -9.93
N GLU A 303 -8.81 29.38 -11.03
CA GLU A 303 -8.07 28.10 -11.12
C GLU A 303 -6.94 28.02 -10.06
N CYS A 304 -6.70 26.82 -9.52
CA CYS A 304 -5.83 26.58 -8.36
C CYS A 304 -6.25 27.27 -7.05
N SER A 305 -7.51 27.64 -6.88
CA SER A 305 -8.05 28.23 -5.64
C SER A 305 -9.30 27.49 -5.13
N GLU A 306 -9.83 27.91 -3.98
CA GLU A 306 -11.09 27.39 -3.42
C GLU A 306 -12.30 27.57 -4.36
N TYR A 307 -12.24 28.51 -5.31
CA TYR A 307 -13.29 28.67 -6.33
C TYR A 307 -13.32 27.51 -7.34
N PHE A 308 -12.20 26.80 -7.51
CA PHE A 308 -12.06 25.62 -8.37
C PHE A 308 -12.15 24.31 -7.59
N ARG A 309 -12.99 24.30 -6.56
CA ARG A 309 -13.15 23.14 -5.69
C ARG A 309 -14.00 22.06 -6.35
N ILE A 310 -13.49 20.83 -6.30
CA ILE A 310 -14.22 19.61 -6.62
C ILE A 310 -14.50 18.81 -5.33
N ASN A 311 -15.39 17.83 -5.43
CA ASN A 311 -15.59 16.86 -4.37
C ASN A 311 -15.13 15.48 -4.84
N ILE A 312 -14.72 14.64 -3.89
CA ILE A 312 -14.24 13.28 -4.11
C ILE A 312 -15.15 12.34 -3.31
N LYS A 313 -15.57 11.23 -3.91
CA LYS A 313 -16.42 10.22 -3.25
C LYS A 313 -15.62 9.51 -2.15
N ASP A 314 -16.14 9.49 -0.94
CA ASP A 314 -15.53 8.73 0.15
C ASP A 314 -15.47 7.23 -0.21
N TYR A 315 -14.35 6.61 0.13
CA TYR A 315 -13.98 5.22 -0.19
C TYR A 315 -13.78 4.90 -1.68
N SER A 316 -13.89 5.88 -2.58
CA SER A 316 -13.52 5.67 -3.98
C SER A 316 -12.02 5.42 -4.13
N SER A 317 -11.62 4.80 -5.25
CA SER A 317 -10.26 4.32 -5.50
C SER A 317 -9.88 4.38 -6.98
N TRP A 318 -8.63 4.05 -7.33
CA TRP A 318 -8.20 3.96 -8.73
C TRP A 318 -8.37 2.58 -9.38
N SER A 319 -8.68 1.54 -8.59
CA SER A 319 -8.52 0.13 -8.98
C SER A 319 -9.67 -0.79 -8.55
N ASP A 320 -10.83 -0.24 -8.14
CA ASP A 320 -12.00 -1.04 -7.78
C ASP A 320 -12.53 -1.94 -8.93
N TYR A 321 -13.44 -2.86 -8.60
CA TYR A 321 -14.20 -3.64 -9.60
C TYR A 321 -15.23 -2.74 -10.33
N TYR A 322 -14.74 -1.98 -11.32
CA TYR A 322 -15.55 -0.99 -12.02
C TYR A 322 -16.71 -1.59 -12.83
N ASP A 323 -16.63 -2.87 -13.21
CA ASP A 323 -17.74 -3.61 -13.84
C ASP A 323 -18.95 -3.78 -12.91
N LEU A 324 -18.76 -3.64 -11.59
CA LEU A 324 -19.81 -3.73 -10.58
C LEU A 324 -20.28 -2.37 -10.05
N SER A 325 -19.72 -1.28 -10.56
CA SER A 325 -20.13 0.09 -10.22
C SER A 325 -21.58 0.35 -10.64
N VAL A 326 -22.36 0.98 -9.76
CA VAL A 326 -23.77 1.34 -10.02
C VAL A 326 -23.98 2.84 -10.25
N ASP A 327 -22.98 3.66 -9.97
CA ASP A 327 -23.05 5.14 -10.06
C ASP A 327 -22.03 5.74 -11.04
N GLY A 328 -21.35 4.88 -11.82
CA GLY A 328 -20.30 5.25 -12.77
C GLY A 328 -19.00 5.70 -12.08
N ARG A 329 -18.79 5.30 -10.83
CA ARG A 329 -17.63 5.68 -10.01
C ARG A 329 -17.08 4.48 -9.27
N THR A 330 -15.86 4.60 -8.80
CA THR A 330 -15.22 3.56 -7.99
C THR A 330 -15.65 3.64 -6.52
N GLY A 331 -15.52 2.52 -5.81
CA GLY A 331 -15.58 2.41 -4.36
C GLY A 331 -14.35 1.67 -3.85
N ASP A 332 -14.53 0.90 -2.78
CA ASP A 332 -13.54 0.03 -2.15
C ASP A 332 -14.01 -1.44 -2.07
N MET A 333 -15.02 -1.80 -2.88
CA MET A 333 -15.65 -3.12 -2.79
C MET A 333 -14.65 -4.25 -3.10
N ARG A 334 -13.59 -3.95 -3.87
CA ARG A 334 -12.45 -4.85 -4.06
C ARG A 334 -11.86 -5.33 -2.74
N TRP A 335 -11.54 -4.43 -1.81
CA TRP A 335 -10.86 -4.77 -0.56
C TRP A 335 -11.80 -5.05 0.60
N LEU A 336 -13.05 -4.59 0.52
CA LEU A 336 -14.06 -4.86 1.54
C LEU A 336 -14.84 -6.15 1.25
N GLY A 337 -14.96 -6.54 -0.02
CA GLY A 337 -15.81 -7.65 -0.47
C GLY A 337 -17.31 -7.31 -0.51
N MET A 338 -17.67 -6.04 -0.29
CA MET A 338 -19.04 -5.56 -0.21
C MET A 338 -19.20 -4.26 -0.97
N ARG A 339 -20.26 -4.17 -1.79
CA ARG A 339 -20.65 -2.94 -2.48
C ARG A 339 -21.44 -2.06 -1.51
N ARG A 340 -20.98 -0.82 -1.33
CA ARG A 340 -21.52 0.09 -0.29
C ARG A 340 -22.90 0.62 -0.63
N GLU A 341 -23.20 0.79 -1.92
CA GLU A 341 -24.43 1.43 -2.41
C GLU A 341 -25.68 0.62 -2.07
N ASP A 342 -25.59 -0.71 -2.04
CA ASP A 342 -26.69 -1.61 -1.70
C ASP A 342 -26.39 -2.57 -0.54
N GLY A 343 -25.21 -2.46 0.08
CA GLY A 343 -24.79 -3.27 1.23
C GLY A 343 -24.62 -4.75 0.92
N LYS A 344 -24.39 -5.11 -0.34
CA LYS A 344 -24.34 -6.51 -0.79
C LYS A 344 -22.92 -7.03 -0.92
N VAL A 345 -22.71 -8.25 -0.44
CA VAL A 345 -21.45 -8.99 -0.59
C VAL A 345 -21.33 -9.52 -2.01
N ILE A 346 -20.20 -9.24 -2.65
CA ILE A 346 -19.98 -9.57 -4.06
C ILE A 346 -19.29 -10.93 -4.23
N ASN A 347 -19.29 -11.44 -5.46
CA ASN A 347 -18.45 -12.55 -5.89
C ASN A 347 -17.53 -12.11 -7.03
N ARG A 348 -16.45 -12.86 -7.27
CA ARG A 348 -15.55 -12.70 -8.43
C ARG A 348 -15.20 -14.05 -9.03
N PHE A 349 -14.82 -14.05 -10.31
CA PHE A 349 -14.33 -15.26 -10.97
C PHE A 349 -12.87 -15.53 -10.58
N TYR A 350 -12.59 -16.78 -10.18
CA TYR A 350 -11.26 -17.31 -9.95
C TYR A 350 -11.21 -18.75 -10.47
N ARG A 351 -10.21 -19.07 -11.30
CA ARG A 351 -10.04 -20.40 -11.93
C ARG A 351 -11.33 -20.98 -12.54
N GLY A 352 -12.10 -20.14 -13.23
CA GLY A 352 -13.35 -20.53 -13.91
C GLY A 352 -14.57 -20.68 -13.01
N LYS A 353 -14.48 -20.40 -11.71
CA LYS A 353 -15.59 -20.49 -10.75
C LYS A 353 -15.85 -19.15 -10.06
N LYS A 354 -17.07 -18.92 -9.61
CA LYS A 354 -17.39 -17.76 -8.77
C LYS A 354 -16.96 -18.05 -7.33
N VAL A 355 -16.27 -17.09 -6.71
CA VAL A 355 -15.80 -17.15 -5.32
C VAL A 355 -16.39 -15.95 -4.58
N SER A 356 -17.05 -16.21 -3.45
CA SER A 356 -17.55 -15.16 -2.57
C SER A 356 -16.39 -14.32 -2.04
N GLN A 357 -16.56 -13.00 -2.02
CA GLN A 357 -15.58 -12.07 -1.47
C GLN A 357 -15.82 -11.78 0.02
N LEU A 358 -16.71 -12.52 0.68
CA LEU A 358 -17.05 -12.36 2.10
C LEU A 358 -15.83 -12.44 3.02
N TRP A 359 -14.85 -13.27 2.68
CA TRP A 359 -13.60 -13.42 3.43
C TRP A 359 -12.85 -12.09 3.58
N LYS A 360 -12.96 -11.16 2.63
CA LYS A 360 -12.31 -9.84 2.70
C LYS A 360 -12.92 -8.97 3.78
N TYR A 361 -14.23 -9.05 3.98
CA TYR A 361 -14.93 -8.35 5.05
C TYR A 361 -14.50 -8.88 6.41
N ALA A 362 -14.51 -10.20 6.58
CA ALA A 362 -14.05 -10.87 7.80
C ALA A 362 -12.58 -10.56 8.12
N PHE A 363 -11.70 -10.64 7.11
CA PHE A 363 -10.28 -10.34 7.26
C PHE A 363 -10.06 -8.87 7.65
N THR A 364 -10.78 -7.94 7.00
CA THR A 364 -10.72 -6.52 7.36
C THR A 364 -11.16 -6.31 8.81
N LYS A 365 -12.32 -6.86 9.20
CA LYS A 365 -12.86 -6.74 10.56
C LYS A 365 -11.94 -7.35 11.62
N LEU A 366 -11.38 -8.53 11.35
CA LEU A 366 -10.41 -9.17 12.24
C LEU A 366 -9.18 -8.28 12.43
N PHE A 367 -8.56 -7.80 11.35
CA PHE A 367 -7.38 -6.94 11.48
C PHE A 367 -7.69 -5.62 12.20
N ARG A 368 -8.90 -5.06 12.08
CA ARG A 368 -9.33 -3.93 12.94
C ARG A 368 -9.32 -4.26 14.43
N GLU A 369 -9.64 -5.49 14.80
CA GLU A 369 -9.64 -5.97 16.18
C GLU A 369 -8.21 -6.20 16.67
N LEU A 370 -7.39 -6.91 15.88
CA LEU A 370 -5.98 -7.19 16.18
C LEU A 370 -5.15 -5.90 16.31
N ASN A 371 -5.32 -4.95 15.39
CA ASN A 371 -4.63 -3.65 15.45
C ASN A 371 -4.96 -2.91 16.75
N ARG A 372 -6.22 -2.96 17.19
CA ARG A 372 -6.65 -2.34 18.44
C ARG A 372 -6.07 -3.06 19.65
N ALA A 373 -6.07 -4.39 19.67
CA ALA A 373 -5.50 -5.18 20.75
C ALA A 373 -4.02 -4.83 20.96
N ILE A 374 -3.24 -4.79 19.88
CA ILE A 374 -1.83 -4.40 19.93
C ILE A 374 -1.66 -2.95 20.36
N ARG A 375 -2.38 -2.00 19.75
CA ARG A 375 -2.27 -0.58 20.12
C ARG A 375 -2.63 -0.33 21.58
N PHE A 376 -3.69 -0.96 22.07
CA PHE A 376 -4.08 -0.82 23.48
C PHE A 376 -3.06 -1.47 24.40
N GLY A 377 -2.47 -2.61 24.03
CA GLY A 377 -1.41 -3.21 24.85
C GLY A 377 -0.13 -2.40 24.90
N VAL A 378 0.29 -1.83 23.76
CA VAL A 378 1.40 -0.85 23.73
C VAL A 378 1.10 0.35 24.61
N SER A 379 -0.10 0.93 24.50
CA SER A 379 -0.47 2.11 25.29
C SER A 379 -0.55 1.81 26.79
N ASP A 380 -1.04 0.63 27.14
CA ASP A 380 -1.19 0.18 28.51
C ASP A 380 0.17 -0.02 29.20
N LEU A 381 1.10 -0.70 28.54
CA LEU A 381 2.42 -0.96 29.08
C LEU A 381 3.27 0.31 29.22
N ILE A 382 3.19 1.24 28.26
CA ILE A 382 3.82 2.57 28.43
C ILE A 382 3.21 3.30 29.63
N LYS A 383 1.87 3.28 29.79
CA LYS A 383 1.19 3.96 30.89
C LYS A 383 1.43 3.33 32.26
N LYS A 384 1.81 2.06 32.32
CA LYS A 384 2.21 1.39 33.56
C LYS A 384 3.46 2.06 34.15
N GLU A 385 4.43 2.41 33.31
CA GLU A 385 5.67 3.08 33.74
C GLU A 385 5.53 4.61 33.76
N LYS A 386 4.70 5.16 32.88
CA LYS A 386 4.45 6.60 32.76
C LYS A 386 2.95 6.93 32.71
N PRO A 387 2.25 6.99 33.87
CA PRO A 387 0.79 7.13 33.93
C PRO A 387 0.23 8.37 33.24
N GLU A 388 1.00 9.46 33.19
CA GLU A 388 0.64 10.73 32.56
C GLU A 388 0.84 10.74 31.04
N ALA A 389 1.42 9.69 30.45
CA ALA A 389 1.66 9.59 29.02
C ALA A 389 0.35 9.72 28.22
N GLY A 390 0.20 10.86 27.56
CA GLY A 390 -0.95 11.17 26.72
C GLY A 390 -0.91 10.46 25.36
N ARG A 391 -2.04 10.48 24.65
CA ARG A 391 -2.15 9.94 23.27
C ARG A 391 -1.10 10.53 22.34
N GLU A 392 -0.89 11.84 22.37
CA GLU A 392 0.06 12.53 21.49
C GLU A 392 1.51 12.15 21.78
N GLN A 393 1.88 11.93 23.05
CA GLN A 393 3.24 11.49 23.42
C GLN A 393 3.52 10.08 22.88
N ILE A 394 2.57 9.16 23.07
CA ILE A 394 2.67 7.79 22.53
C ILE A 394 2.74 7.83 21.00
N GLN A 395 1.91 8.65 20.35
CA GLN A 395 1.98 8.82 18.89
C GLN A 395 3.32 9.38 18.43
N LYS A 396 3.87 10.39 19.11
CA LYS A 396 5.20 10.93 18.80
C LYS A 396 6.29 9.86 18.93
N PHE A 397 6.27 9.07 20.00
CA PHE A 397 7.18 7.94 20.18
C PHE A 397 7.05 6.95 19.01
N LEU A 398 5.83 6.50 18.70
CA LEU A 398 5.60 5.54 17.62
C LEU A 398 5.99 6.11 16.25
N VAL A 399 5.81 7.42 16.01
CA VAL A 399 6.32 8.06 14.79
C VAL A 399 7.85 8.04 14.76
N ARG A 400 8.52 8.43 15.85
CA ARG A 400 9.99 8.44 15.92
C ARG A 400 10.61 7.04 15.90
N TYR A 401 9.87 6.01 16.30
CA TYR A 401 10.35 4.63 16.20
C TYR A 401 10.60 4.20 14.74
N SER A 402 10.06 4.91 13.74
CA SER A 402 10.45 4.73 12.33
C SER A 402 11.96 4.86 12.14
N ARG A 403 12.64 5.69 12.94
CA ARG A 403 14.10 5.86 12.95
C ARG A 403 14.86 4.61 13.40
N ALA A 404 14.23 3.72 14.15
CA ALA A 404 14.79 2.39 14.44
C ALA A 404 14.40 1.38 13.36
N PHE A 405 13.16 1.41 12.88
CA PHE A 405 12.66 0.43 11.91
C PHE A 405 13.29 0.56 10.52
N PHE A 406 13.53 1.80 10.06
CA PHE A 406 14.17 2.11 8.77
C PHE A 406 15.54 2.78 8.98
N ARG A 407 16.27 2.40 10.03
CA ARG A 407 17.47 3.08 10.50
C ARG A 407 18.44 3.46 9.39
N GLU A 408 18.86 2.50 8.58
CA GLU A 408 19.90 2.72 7.56
C GLU A 408 19.46 3.70 6.47
N HIS A 409 18.15 3.84 6.22
CA HIS A 409 17.64 4.89 5.32
C HIS A 409 17.87 6.27 5.94
N TYR A 410 17.54 6.44 7.21
CA TYR A 410 17.72 7.71 7.90
C TYR A 410 19.21 8.06 8.12
N GLU A 411 20.04 7.06 8.42
CA GLU A 411 21.50 7.21 8.51
C GLU A 411 22.13 7.58 7.18
N TYR A 412 21.63 7.05 6.05
CA TYR A 412 22.10 7.44 4.72
C TYR A 412 21.97 8.95 4.46
N PHE A 413 20.96 9.59 5.06
CA PHE A 413 20.72 11.04 4.98
C PHE A 413 21.17 11.80 6.23
N GLU A 414 22.03 11.21 7.06
CA GLU A 414 22.60 11.83 8.26
C GLU A 414 21.54 12.33 9.26
N MET A 415 20.38 11.69 9.30
CA MET A 415 19.32 12.06 10.22
C MET A 415 19.43 11.30 11.55
N GLU A 416 18.95 11.91 12.62
CA GLU A 416 19.00 11.33 13.98
C GLU A 416 18.25 9.98 14.08
N THR A 417 18.93 8.97 14.61
CA THR A 417 18.41 7.59 14.84
C THR A 417 18.70 7.06 16.24
N GLY A 418 19.32 7.88 17.09
CA GLY A 418 19.66 7.57 18.47
C GLY A 418 18.42 7.31 19.33
N VAL A 419 18.59 6.42 20.30
CA VAL A 419 17.52 6.00 21.20
C VAL A 419 16.99 7.16 22.02
N ASP A 420 17.85 8.08 22.45
CA ASP A 420 17.45 9.29 23.20
C ASP A 420 16.44 10.13 22.42
N TYR A 421 16.65 10.31 21.11
CA TYR A 421 15.69 11.00 20.24
C TYR A 421 14.38 10.23 20.15
N ILE A 422 14.42 8.91 19.97
CA ILE A 422 13.21 8.10 19.85
C ILE A 422 12.39 8.16 21.14
N MET A 423 13.06 8.10 22.29
CA MET A 423 12.46 7.98 23.62
C MET A 423 12.00 9.30 24.23
N GLU A 424 12.51 10.46 23.78
CA GLU A 424 12.15 11.79 24.33
C GLU A 424 10.65 11.99 24.62
N PRO A 425 9.68 11.59 23.76
CA PRO A 425 8.26 11.82 24.04
C PRO A 425 7.70 11.03 25.22
N ILE A 426 8.34 9.91 25.56
CA ILE A 426 7.98 8.99 26.63
C ILE A 426 9.16 8.78 27.59
N ASP A 427 9.92 9.84 27.85
CA ASP A 427 11.01 9.84 28.83
C ASP A 427 10.54 9.27 30.18
N GLY A 428 11.39 8.44 30.81
CA GLY A 428 11.06 7.72 32.05
C GLY A 428 10.50 6.32 31.87
N VAL A 429 10.12 5.91 30.66
CA VAL A 429 9.83 4.50 30.31
C VAL A 429 11.15 3.77 30.01
N ASP A 430 11.32 2.53 30.48
CA ASP A 430 12.47 1.69 30.18
C ASP A 430 12.62 1.55 28.65
N PRO A 431 13.75 1.99 28.05
CA PRO A 431 14.00 1.85 26.63
C PRO A 431 13.90 0.40 26.14
N THR A 432 14.24 -0.59 26.98
CA THR A 432 14.16 -2.00 26.58
C THR A 432 12.72 -2.42 26.30
N LEU A 433 11.80 -2.10 27.22
CA LEU A 433 10.37 -2.30 27.04
C LEU A 433 9.84 -1.47 25.88
N ALA A 434 10.10 -0.16 25.87
CA ALA A 434 9.55 0.76 24.87
C ALA A 434 9.95 0.38 23.45
N MET A 435 11.24 0.09 23.20
CA MET A 435 11.72 -0.30 21.88
C MET A 435 11.10 -1.63 21.42
N LYS A 436 10.86 -2.56 22.34
CA LYS A 436 10.11 -3.80 22.05
C LYS A 436 8.65 -3.51 21.67
N LEU A 437 7.99 -2.58 22.36
CA LEU A 437 6.62 -2.15 22.03
C LEU A 437 6.54 -1.40 20.70
N GLY A 438 7.53 -0.57 20.38
CA GLY A 438 7.68 0.06 19.08
C GLY A 438 7.77 -0.98 17.96
N ARG A 439 8.63 -2.00 18.14
CA ARG A 439 8.73 -3.14 17.21
C ARG A 439 7.40 -3.83 17.00
N ILE A 440 6.73 -4.22 18.09
CA ILE A 440 5.44 -4.91 18.05
C ILE A 440 4.40 -4.08 17.28
N TYR A 441 4.35 -2.77 17.52
CA TYR A 441 3.45 -1.87 16.80
C TYR A 441 3.79 -1.80 15.31
N TYR A 442 5.07 -1.75 14.94
CA TYR A 442 5.47 -1.71 13.53
C TYR A 442 5.28 -3.04 12.80
N LEU A 443 5.41 -4.18 13.48
CA LEU A 443 5.01 -5.47 12.92
C LEU A 443 3.50 -5.50 12.66
N MET A 444 2.69 -4.97 13.58
CA MET A 444 1.25 -4.80 13.35
C MET A 444 0.98 -3.93 12.12
N LEU A 445 1.67 -2.78 11.98
CA LEU A 445 1.53 -1.92 10.80
C LEU A 445 1.94 -2.63 9.50
N LEU A 446 3.06 -3.34 9.49
CA LEU A 446 3.54 -4.13 8.36
C LEU A 446 2.52 -5.21 7.95
N ALA A 447 1.87 -5.84 8.92
CA ALA A 447 0.83 -6.85 8.67
C ALA A 447 -0.47 -6.29 8.06
N ASN A 448 -0.60 -4.98 7.83
CA ASN A 448 -1.80 -4.35 7.28
C ASN A 448 -1.72 -4.05 5.77
N HIS A 449 -0.80 -4.67 5.03
CA HIS A 449 -0.76 -4.57 3.56
C HIS A 449 -2.15 -4.76 2.93
N SER A 450 -2.50 -3.94 1.94
CA SER A 450 -3.74 -4.08 1.18
C SER A 450 -3.77 -5.30 0.27
N CYS A 451 -2.60 -5.78 -0.18
CA CYS A 451 -2.41 -6.80 -1.21
C CYS A 451 -3.28 -8.04 -1.07
N PRO A 452 -3.42 -8.68 0.10
CA PRO A 452 -4.28 -9.85 0.25
C PRO A 452 -5.66 -9.61 -0.35
N ARG A 453 -6.27 -8.48 -0.01
CA ARG A 453 -7.65 -8.17 -0.36
C ARG A 453 -7.79 -7.55 -1.76
N PHE A 454 -6.70 -7.31 -2.46
CA PHE A 454 -6.75 -6.92 -3.87
C PHE A 454 -7.22 -8.08 -4.77
N TRP A 455 -6.75 -9.30 -4.47
CA TRP A 455 -6.96 -10.51 -5.26
C TRP A 455 -8.28 -11.21 -4.95
N GLU A 456 -8.77 -12.02 -5.90
CA GLU A 456 -10.06 -12.69 -5.81
C GLU A 456 -10.07 -13.87 -4.82
N ASN A 457 -8.93 -14.54 -4.64
CA ASN A 457 -8.73 -15.68 -3.74
C ASN A 457 -7.91 -15.31 -2.49
N ILE A 458 -8.21 -15.93 -1.36
CA ILE A 458 -7.51 -15.66 -0.09
C ILE A 458 -6.12 -16.30 -0.03
N ASP A 459 -5.94 -17.51 -0.58
CA ASP A 459 -4.70 -18.30 -0.47
C ASP A 459 -3.62 -17.75 -1.40
N THR A 460 -2.87 -16.76 -0.90
CA THR A 460 -1.77 -16.09 -1.60
C THR A 460 -0.60 -15.81 -0.65
N ARG A 461 0.60 -15.63 -1.21
CA ARG A 461 1.82 -15.36 -0.44
C ARG A 461 1.72 -14.11 0.44
N VAL A 462 0.94 -13.12 0.01
CA VAL A 462 0.73 -11.85 0.74
C VAL A 462 -0.24 -12.03 1.90
N THR A 463 -1.28 -12.87 1.78
CA THR A 463 -2.15 -13.20 2.92
C THR A 463 -1.35 -13.92 3.99
N PHE A 464 -0.52 -14.90 3.57
CA PHE A 464 0.38 -15.60 4.48
C PHE A 464 1.31 -14.62 5.20
N GLY A 465 1.97 -13.72 4.46
CA GLY A 465 2.86 -12.71 5.02
C GLY A 465 2.18 -11.83 6.08
N ASN A 466 1.01 -11.25 5.77
CA ASN A 466 0.26 -10.44 6.74
C ASN A 466 -0.05 -11.22 8.02
N VAL A 467 -0.53 -12.46 7.90
CA VAL A 467 -0.91 -13.26 9.06
C VAL A 467 0.32 -13.69 9.85
N ALA A 468 1.40 -14.14 9.20
CA ALA A 468 2.62 -14.56 9.86
C ALA A 468 3.26 -13.41 10.68
N VAL A 469 3.29 -12.20 10.11
CA VAL A 469 3.80 -10.98 10.78
C VAL A 469 2.88 -10.56 11.92
N MET A 470 1.56 -10.57 11.73
CA MET A 470 0.59 -10.26 12.79
C MET A 470 0.69 -11.25 13.96
N SER A 471 0.81 -12.55 13.65
CA SER A 471 1.02 -13.59 14.65
C SER A 471 2.29 -13.33 15.46
N LYS A 472 3.39 -12.90 14.82
CA LYS A 472 4.62 -12.54 15.54
C LYS A 472 4.39 -11.39 16.50
N ALA A 473 3.69 -10.33 16.07
CA ALA A 473 3.39 -9.18 16.91
C ALA A 473 2.53 -9.54 18.13
N LEU A 474 1.50 -10.38 17.95
CA LEU A 474 0.63 -10.85 19.03
C LEU A 474 1.40 -11.71 20.04
N ILE A 475 2.20 -12.66 19.57
CA ILE A 475 2.98 -13.57 20.41
C ILE A 475 4.04 -12.79 21.20
N GLU A 476 4.78 -11.88 20.54
CA GLU A 476 5.77 -11.05 21.23
C GLU A 476 5.13 -10.18 22.33
N LEU A 477 3.93 -9.62 22.09
CA LEU A 477 3.22 -8.82 23.10
C LEU A 477 2.66 -9.68 24.24
N MET A 478 2.20 -10.90 23.95
CA MET A 478 1.78 -11.88 24.94
C MET A 478 2.93 -12.21 25.91
N GLU A 479 4.12 -12.47 25.37
CA GLU A 479 5.32 -12.72 26.18
C GLU A 479 5.72 -11.51 27.04
N VAL A 480 5.60 -10.29 26.52
CA VAL A 480 5.88 -9.07 27.30
C VAL A 480 4.93 -9.00 28.49
N TYR A 481 3.63 -9.23 28.30
CA TYR A 481 2.69 -9.26 29.43
C TYR A 481 3.02 -10.35 30.45
N MET A 482 3.43 -11.54 30.00
CA MET A 482 3.84 -12.61 30.91
C MET A 482 5.07 -12.22 31.73
N LYS A 483 6.09 -11.62 31.10
CA LYS A 483 7.31 -11.12 31.77
C LYS A 483 7.02 -10.01 32.78
N GLU A 484 6.03 -9.17 32.47
CA GLU A 484 5.58 -8.06 33.32
C GLU A 484 4.66 -8.46 34.49
N GLY A 485 4.45 -9.77 34.70
CA GLY A 485 3.56 -10.29 35.74
C GLY A 485 2.06 -10.07 35.45
N LEU A 486 1.70 -9.77 34.20
CA LEU A 486 0.35 -9.46 33.73
C LEU A 486 -0.25 -10.61 32.92
N GLY A 487 -0.03 -11.85 33.38
CA GLY A 487 -0.44 -13.08 32.66
C GLY A 487 -1.93 -13.15 32.29
N GLU A 488 -2.83 -12.55 33.08
CA GLU A 488 -4.25 -12.46 32.73
C GLU A 488 -4.47 -11.70 31.40
N ARG A 489 -3.71 -10.62 31.17
CA ARG A 489 -3.78 -9.83 29.93
C ARG A 489 -3.14 -10.56 28.75
N ALA A 490 -2.16 -11.43 29.00
CA ALA A 490 -1.59 -12.30 27.99
C ALA A 490 -2.68 -13.23 27.38
N ASN A 491 -3.64 -13.70 28.19
CA ASN A 491 -4.76 -14.51 27.69
C ASN A 491 -5.68 -13.77 26.72
N PHE A 492 -5.82 -12.45 26.85
CA PHE A 492 -6.59 -11.65 25.88
C PHE A 492 -5.91 -11.63 24.51
N LEU A 493 -4.57 -11.60 24.47
CA LEU A 493 -3.84 -11.68 23.21
C LEU A 493 -3.81 -13.10 22.65
N LEU A 494 -3.77 -14.11 23.52
CA LEU A 494 -3.96 -15.49 23.09
C LEU A 494 -5.32 -15.66 22.42
N LEU A 495 -6.40 -15.08 22.97
CA LEU A 495 -7.73 -15.09 22.33
C LEU A 495 -7.71 -14.42 20.94
N GLU A 496 -7.03 -13.28 20.80
CA GLU A 496 -6.88 -12.61 19.50
C GLU A 496 -6.08 -13.47 18.49
N TYR A 497 -5.03 -14.15 18.95
CA TYR A 497 -4.29 -15.11 18.13
C TYR A 497 -5.13 -16.36 17.78
N MET A 498 -5.96 -16.85 18.70
CA MET A 498 -6.88 -17.97 18.44
C MET A 498 -7.90 -17.63 17.35
N LYS A 499 -8.28 -16.37 17.17
CA LYS A 499 -9.14 -15.94 16.05
C LYS A 499 -8.46 -16.04 14.68
N LEU A 500 -7.13 -15.99 14.62
CA LEU A 500 -6.38 -16.30 13.39
C LEU A 500 -6.38 -17.82 13.15
N LEU A 501 -6.11 -18.62 14.18
CA LEU A 501 -6.11 -20.09 14.07
C LEU A 501 -7.48 -20.64 13.69
N ALA A 502 -8.54 -20.11 14.30
CA ALA A 502 -9.93 -20.48 14.06
C ALA A 502 -10.63 -19.50 13.09
N PHE A 503 -9.92 -18.92 12.12
CA PHE A 503 -10.48 -17.95 11.18
C PHE A 503 -11.81 -18.40 10.53
N PRO A 504 -12.01 -19.68 10.14
CA PRO A 504 -13.29 -20.12 9.58
C PRO A 504 -14.49 -19.95 10.53
N GLN A 505 -14.28 -19.98 11.85
CA GLN A 505 -15.34 -19.81 12.86
C GLN A 505 -15.92 -18.39 12.85
N LEU A 506 -15.15 -17.40 12.35
CA LEU A 506 -15.57 -16.01 12.32
C LEU A 506 -16.79 -15.76 11.41
N TYR A 507 -17.14 -16.69 10.53
CA TYR A 507 -18.43 -16.65 9.83
C TYR A 507 -19.62 -16.57 10.78
N TYR A 508 -19.58 -17.37 11.84
CA TYR A 508 -20.62 -17.41 12.85
C TYR A 508 -20.45 -16.27 13.85
N ASP A 509 -19.24 -16.08 14.37
CA ASP A 509 -18.98 -15.10 15.43
C ASP A 509 -19.19 -13.65 14.96
N TYR A 510 -19.03 -13.37 13.67
CA TYR A 510 -19.30 -12.06 13.07
C TYR A 510 -20.69 -11.95 12.43
N ASP A 511 -21.57 -12.91 12.64
CA ASP A 511 -22.92 -12.92 12.08
C ASP A 511 -22.94 -12.74 10.55
N LEU A 512 -21.95 -13.27 9.83
CA LEU A 512 -21.79 -13.00 8.40
C LEU A 512 -22.95 -13.56 7.57
N TYR A 513 -23.63 -14.59 8.08
CA TYR A 513 -24.85 -15.15 7.52
C TYR A 513 -26.03 -14.16 7.47
N LYS A 514 -25.99 -13.04 8.22
CA LYS A 514 -27.01 -11.97 8.18
C LYS A 514 -26.80 -10.98 7.04
N LEU A 515 -25.61 -10.98 6.41
CA LEU A 515 -25.32 -10.12 5.28
C LEU A 515 -26.05 -10.63 4.02
N SER A 516 -26.37 -9.71 3.10
CA SER A 516 -27.00 -10.06 1.83
C SER A 516 -25.95 -10.27 0.74
N GLY A 517 -26.02 -11.38 0.01
CA GLY A 517 -25.23 -11.59 -1.21
C GLY A 517 -25.77 -10.81 -2.41
N LEU A 518 -24.89 -10.43 -3.34
CA LEU A 518 -25.25 -9.75 -4.59
C LEU A 518 -26.19 -10.62 -5.44
N GLU A 519 -25.84 -11.89 -5.61
CA GLU A 519 -26.64 -12.92 -6.27
C GLU A 519 -27.41 -13.80 -5.28
N GLY A 520 -27.26 -13.54 -3.98
CA GLY A 520 -28.03 -14.17 -2.89
C GLY A 520 -27.39 -15.42 -2.30
N TRP A 521 -26.24 -15.87 -2.79
CA TRP A 521 -25.56 -17.09 -2.30
C TRP A 521 -24.22 -16.79 -1.63
N GLU A 522 -23.65 -15.61 -1.85
CA GLU A 522 -22.29 -15.23 -1.43
C GLU A 522 -22.09 -15.25 0.09
N THR A 523 -23.18 -15.12 0.86
CA THR A 523 -23.16 -15.07 2.33
C THR A 523 -23.58 -16.38 2.98
N THR A 524 -23.75 -17.45 2.19
CA THR A 524 -24.03 -18.79 2.70
C THR A 524 -22.80 -19.43 3.32
N GLU A 525 -23.04 -20.37 4.24
CA GLU A 525 -21.99 -21.15 4.90
C GLU A 525 -21.11 -21.88 3.87
N LYS A 526 -21.74 -22.50 2.86
CA LYS A 526 -21.03 -23.19 1.78
C LYS A 526 -20.08 -22.23 1.04
N ALA A 527 -20.56 -21.05 0.66
CA ALA A 527 -19.75 -20.05 -0.05
C ALA A 527 -18.55 -19.57 0.78
N TRP A 528 -18.76 -19.40 2.10
CA TRP A 528 -17.70 -19.07 3.03
C TRP A 528 -16.61 -20.15 3.05
N PHE A 529 -16.96 -21.40 3.37
CA PHE A 529 -15.97 -22.48 3.48
C PHE A 529 -15.30 -22.83 2.15
N GLU A 530 -16.02 -22.76 1.02
CA GLU A 530 -15.42 -22.92 -0.30
C GLU A 530 -14.37 -21.83 -0.60
N SER A 531 -14.60 -20.58 -0.17
CA SER A 531 -13.65 -19.48 -0.37
C SER A 531 -12.36 -19.61 0.45
N LEU A 532 -12.34 -20.47 1.47
CA LEU A 532 -11.19 -20.69 2.37
C LEU A 532 -10.42 -21.99 2.08
N GLN A 533 -10.83 -22.76 1.06
CA GLN A 533 -10.14 -24.00 0.71
C GLN A 533 -8.67 -23.73 0.39
N SER A 534 -7.81 -24.66 0.82
CA SER A 534 -6.39 -24.63 0.49
C SER A 534 -6.18 -24.74 -1.02
N GLU A 535 -5.31 -23.90 -1.56
CA GLU A 535 -4.89 -23.96 -2.96
C GLU A 535 -3.57 -24.73 -3.15
N VAL A 536 -3.08 -25.43 -2.11
CA VAL A 536 -1.80 -26.15 -2.14
C VAL A 536 -1.93 -27.62 -1.72
N PRO A 537 -1.15 -28.53 -2.31
CA PRO A 537 -1.28 -29.97 -2.04
C PRO A 537 -0.72 -30.40 -0.68
N LYS A 538 0.17 -29.59 -0.08
CA LYS A 538 0.89 -29.93 1.16
C LYS A 538 0.18 -29.51 2.45
N SER A 539 -0.99 -28.89 2.35
CA SER A 539 -1.72 -28.39 3.52
C SER A 539 -3.20 -28.41 3.25
N SER A 540 -3.98 -28.98 4.17
CA SER A 540 -5.44 -28.95 4.15
C SER A 540 -6.01 -27.69 4.81
N TYR A 541 -5.20 -26.96 5.56
CA TYR A 541 -5.61 -25.73 6.25
C TYR A 541 -5.81 -24.57 5.30
N ASN A 542 -6.76 -23.68 5.64
CA ASN A 542 -6.83 -22.36 5.01
C ASN A 542 -5.54 -21.56 5.31
N VAL A 543 -5.20 -20.61 4.43
CA VAL A 543 -3.92 -19.86 4.51
C VAL A 543 -3.74 -19.08 5.82
N VAL A 544 -4.83 -18.62 6.46
CA VAL A 544 -4.75 -17.84 7.71
C VAL A 544 -4.34 -18.77 8.86
N THR A 545 -5.02 -19.90 9.03
CA THR A 545 -4.63 -20.92 10.00
C THR A 545 -3.22 -21.44 9.72
N ARG A 546 -2.88 -21.70 8.45
CA ARG A 546 -1.56 -22.19 8.03
C ARG A 546 -0.43 -21.24 8.45
N ALA A 547 -0.56 -19.95 8.17
CA ALA A 547 0.42 -18.93 8.53
C ALA A 547 0.53 -18.71 10.05
N ALA A 548 -0.61 -18.70 10.75
CA ALA A 548 -0.62 -18.57 12.20
C ALA A 548 0.11 -19.75 12.85
N LEU A 549 -0.20 -21.00 12.46
CA LEU A 549 0.51 -22.19 12.92
C LEU A 549 2.00 -22.17 12.55
N TYR A 550 2.35 -21.70 11.35
CA TYR A 550 3.74 -21.62 10.89
C TYR A 550 4.58 -20.71 11.79
N THR A 551 4.06 -19.56 12.19
CA THR A 551 4.74 -18.69 13.16
C THR A 551 4.66 -19.26 14.57
N GLY A 552 3.50 -19.79 14.96
CA GLY A 552 3.23 -20.27 16.31
C GLY A 552 4.09 -21.46 16.73
N LYS A 553 4.36 -22.40 15.82
CA LYS A 553 5.20 -23.59 16.11
C LYS A 553 6.64 -23.23 16.50
N GLU A 554 7.10 -22.06 16.06
CA GLU A 554 8.44 -21.53 16.32
C GLU A 554 8.48 -20.54 17.50
N ALA A 555 7.39 -19.81 17.75
CA ALA A 555 7.40 -18.65 18.65
C ALA A 555 6.51 -18.77 19.89
N LEU A 556 5.53 -19.67 19.93
CA LEU A 556 4.67 -19.80 21.11
C LEU A 556 5.41 -20.47 22.28
N PRO A 557 5.03 -20.17 23.53
CA PRO A 557 5.46 -20.94 24.69
C PRO A 557 5.14 -22.43 24.53
N ASP A 558 6.03 -23.30 25.02
CA ASP A 558 5.95 -24.77 24.82
C ASP A 558 4.59 -25.35 25.23
N GLU A 559 4.01 -24.93 26.36
CA GLU A 559 2.70 -25.42 26.82
C GLU A 559 1.57 -25.14 25.82
N VAL A 560 1.58 -23.95 25.21
CA VAL A 560 0.56 -23.55 24.21
C VAL A 560 0.82 -24.28 22.90
N LYS A 561 2.09 -24.41 22.51
CA LYS A 561 2.51 -25.14 21.32
C LYS A 561 2.12 -26.62 21.40
N ASP A 562 2.35 -27.27 22.52
CA ASP A 562 1.99 -28.67 22.74
C ASP A 562 0.46 -28.86 22.67
N ALA A 563 -0.32 -27.96 23.29
CA ALA A 563 -1.77 -27.99 23.20
C ALA A 563 -2.28 -27.83 21.76
N LEU A 564 -1.66 -26.95 20.98
CA LEU A 564 -1.98 -26.77 19.56
C LEU A 564 -1.56 -27.96 18.71
N GLY A 565 -0.45 -28.63 19.04
CA GLY A 565 0.01 -29.86 18.37
C GLY A 565 -0.94 -31.05 18.53
N ILE A 566 -1.83 -31.02 19.53
CA ILE A 566 -2.92 -32.00 19.68
C ILE A 566 -4.07 -31.71 18.70
N LEU A 567 -4.32 -30.44 18.39
CA LEU A 567 -5.46 -30.00 17.56
C LEU A 567 -5.09 -29.88 16.08
N TYR A 568 -3.83 -29.61 15.78
CA TYR A 568 -3.35 -29.31 14.43
C TYR A 568 -2.10 -30.13 14.08
N ASN A 569 -2.02 -30.57 12.82
CA ASN A 569 -0.85 -31.20 12.25
C ASN A 569 0.19 -30.14 11.83
N TYR A 570 1.28 -30.00 12.59
CA TYR A 570 2.32 -29.01 12.29
C TYR A 570 3.09 -29.28 10.99
N ASP A 571 3.08 -30.50 10.47
CA ASP A 571 3.72 -30.82 9.19
C ASP A 571 3.03 -30.11 8.00
N GLU A 572 1.74 -29.75 8.16
CA GLU A 572 0.96 -28.99 7.18
C GLU A 572 1.06 -27.48 7.38
N ALA A 573 1.72 -27.01 8.45
CA ALA A 573 2.04 -25.61 8.67
C ALA A 573 3.31 -25.24 7.88
N VAL A 574 3.12 -25.08 6.56
CA VAL A 574 4.15 -24.73 5.56
C VAL A 574 3.85 -23.37 4.93
N ALA A 575 4.87 -22.75 4.32
CA ALA A 575 4.73 -21.45 3.68
C ALA A 575 4.17 -21.52 2.25
N ASP A 576 3.97 -22.68 1.63
CA ASP A 576 3.33 -22.81 0.31
C ASP A 576 1.93 -22.13 0.29
N THR A 577 1.62 -21.41 -0.78
CA THR A 577 0.29 -20.77 -1.00
C THR A 577 -0.15 -20.90 -2.46
N GLY A 578 -1.40 -20.55 -2.76
CA GLY A 578 -1.80 -20.27 -4.14
C GLY A 578 -0.99 -19.12 -4.77
N HIS A 579 -0.98 -19.05 -6.10
CA HIS A 579 -0.34 -17.97 -6.85
C HIS A 579 -1.19 -16.69 -6.89
N ILE A 580 -0.52 -15.55 -6.92
CA ILE A 580 -1.15 -14.26 -7.20
C ILE A 580 -1.43 -14.16 -8.70
N PRO A 581 -2.69 -13.91 -9.13
CA PRO A 581 -3.03 -13.81 -10.55
C PRO A 581 -2.20 -12.78 -11.33
N GLY A 582 -1.93 -11.62 -10.73
CA GLY A 582 -1.14 -10.55 -11.36
C GLY A 582 0.34 -10.87 -11.52
N GLU A 583 0.86 -11.92 -10.89
CA GLU A 583 2.28 -12.31 -10.99
C GLU A 583 2.50 -13.47 -11.97
N ALA A 584 1.43 -13.96 -12.61
CA ALA A 584 1.49 -15.08 -13.55
C ALA A 584 2.30 -14.78 -14.82
N HIS A 585 2.65 -13.51 -15.08
CA HIS A 585 3.54 -13.13 -16.18
C HIS A 585 5.03 -13.41 -15.87
N GLY A 586 5.38 -13.67 -14.61
CA GLY A 586 6.71 -14.13 -14.24
C GLY A 586 6.95 -15.57 -14.68
N HIS A 587 8.21 -15.88 -14.99
CA HIS A 587 8.63 -17.26 -15.27
C HIS A 587 9.00 -17.95 -13.95
N TRP A 588 8.00 -18.55 -13.30
CA TRP A 588 8.18 -19.27 -12.03
C TRP A 588 8.72 -20.67 -12.26
N GLU A 589 9.55 -21.15 -11.34
CA GLU A 589 10.00 -22.54 -11.38
C GLU A 589 8.87 -23.52 -11.07
N ASN A 590 7.97 -23.16 -10.14
CA ASN A 590 6.69 -23.80 -9.93
C ASN A 590 5.54 -22.87 -10.38
N MET A 591 4.87 -23.23 -11.47
CA MET A 591 3.74 -22.46 -12.03
C MET A 591 2.38 -22.83 -11.42
N GLU A 592 2.29 -23.91 -10.65
CA GLU A 592 1.02 -24.43 -10.14
C GLU A 592 0.59 -23.72 -8.84
N TRP A 593 1.56 -23.47 -7.96
CA TRP A 593 1.39 -22.72 -6.70
C TRP A 593 2.68 -21.99 -6.30
N CYS A 594 2.56 -21.05 -5.37
CA CYS A 594 3.70 -20.28 -4.86
C CYS A 594 4.45 -21.11 -3.82
N GLU A 595 5.52 -21.77 -4.25
CA GLU A 595 6.29 -22.71 -3.42
C GLU A 595 7.09 -22.02 -2.30
N HIS A 596 7.52 -22.82 -1.33
CA HIS A 596 8.64 -22.49 -0.44
C HIS A 596 9.56 -23.71 -0.33
N ARG A 597 10.80 -23.57 -0.79
CA ARG A 597 11.83 -24.61 -0.63
C ARG A 597 12.51 -24.44 0.73
N SER A 598 12.35 -25.46 1.55
CA SER A 598 13.04 -25.66 2.84
C SER A 598 14.54 -25.81 2.64
#